data_AF-A0A3C1JB68-F1
#
_entry.id   AF-A0A3C1JB68-F1
#
_cell.length_a   1.000
_cell.length_b   1.000
_cell.length_c   1.000
_cell.angle_alpha   90.00
_cell.angle_beta   90.00
_cell.angle_gamma   90.00
#
_symmetry.space_group_name_H-M   'P 1'
#
loop_
_entity.id
_entity.type
_entity.pdbx_description
1 polymer ?
#
loop_
_entity_poly.entity_id
_entity_poly.type
_entity_poly.pdbx_seq_one_letter_code
_entity_poly.pdbx_strand_id
1 'polypeptide(L)'
;MKKHPLLLVAGLLFSSALGAAAAAPGAYADLLGAAPAAAERFYELPVPEARYAGTSAVAYTSAHARRLAGLAGSLTQVNFVDGGMNGQDQYYYWGAPAPVRLIKPAQAGLMRHWTSNAQADGAAVVDLIVRSGLLKAGPRPYIVPVSHRADYYSDLHGVFFTTPDFPAGQLWMGLTPDTDYVDFTVDQGMGALYLAPGNYLFPCPMKVQGWIADSYRKWKSTGVKPGGMDQVFAQIDREGGLEEAIDIPVTVVRYQKNGRVTVLRPDLLAKPY
;
A
#
# COMPACT_ATOMS: atom_id res chain seq x y z
N MET A 1 -15.33 30.00 -49.28
CA MET A 1 -16.30 29.64 -48.23
C MET A 1 -16.61 28.16 -48.43
N LYS A 2 -16.36 27.20 -47.54
CA LYS A 2 -16.45 27.16 -46.08
C LYS A 2 -15.29 26.33 -45.49
N LYS A 3 -14.90 26.67 -44.27
CA LYS A 3 -13.92 26.02 -43.38
C LYS A 3 -14.59 24.84 -42.65
N HIS A 4 -13.83 23.80 -42.32
CA HIS A 4 -13.63 23.20 -40.98
C HIS A 4 -13.19 21.71 -41.03
N PRO A 5 -12.47 21.23 -40.00
CA PRO A 5 -11.42 20.21 -40.12
C PRO A 5 -11.84 18.84 -39.58
N LEU A 6 -11.22 17.78 -40.12
CA LEU A 6 -11.25 16.46 -39.49
C LEU A 6 -10.23 16.40 -38.35
N LEU A 7 -10.74 16.17 -37.14
CA LEU A 7 -9.97 15.87 -35.95
C LEU A 7 -9.17 14.57 -36.12
N LEU A 8 -7.88 14.66 -35.81
CA LEU A 8 -6.99 13.53 -35.55
C LEU A 8 -7.37 12.94 -34.18
N VAL A 9 -7.90 11.72 -34.14
CA VAL A 9 -8.02 10.94 -32.90
C VAL A 9 -6.74 10.13 -32.76
N ALA A 10 -5.81 10.61 -31.94
CA ALA A 10 -4.63 9.86 -31.53
C ALA A 10 -5.02 8.86 -30.45
N GLY A 11 -5.24 7.60 -30.85
CA GLY A 11 -5.35 6.48 -29.93
C GLY A 11 -3.98 6.13 -29.36
N LEU A 12 -3.79 6.40 -28.07
CA LEU A 12 -2.65 5.89 -27.29
C LEU A 12 -2.93 4.43 -26.92
N LEU A 13 -2.47 3.53 -27.77
CA LEU A 13 -2.28 2.12 -27.46
C LEU A 13 -1.08 1.99 -26.51
N PHE A 14 -1.33 1.76 -25.23
CA PHE A 14 -0.31 1.23 -24.33
C PHE A 14 -0.19 -0.27 -24.58
N SER A 15 0.76 -0.64 -25.43
CA SER A 15 1.24 -2.02 -25.56
C SER A 15 1.90 -2.44 -24.24
N SER A 16 1.24 -3.32 -23.51
CA SER A 16 1.82 -4.05 -22.39
C SER A 16 2.84 -5.06 -22.92
N ALA A 17 4.13 -4.73 -22.81
CA ALA A 17 5.21 -5.69 -23.02
C ALA A 17 5.21 -6.67 -21.84
N LEU A 18 4.84 -7.92 -22.14
CA LEU A 18 5.02 -9.08 -21.28
C LEU A 18 6.52 -9.31 -21.02
N GLY A 19 6.95 -9.07 -19.78
CA GLY A 19 8.15 -9.68 -19.22
C GLY A 19 7.72 -10.82 -18.33
N ALA A 20 8.03 -12.05 -18.74
CA ALA A 20 7.84 -13.26 -17.93
C ALA A 20 8.68 -13.14 -16.64
N ALA A 21 8.03 -12.86 -15.52
CA ALA A 21 8.67 -12.92 -14.21
C ALA A 21 8.77 -14.39 -13.80
N ALA A 22 10.00 -14.91 -13.80
CA ALA A 22 10.33 -16.20 -13.20
C ALA A 22 9.81 -16.24 -11.75
N ALA A 23 9.21 -17.36 -11.38
CA ALA A 23 8.67 -17.61 -10.05
C ALA A 23 9.76 -17.41 -8.99
N ALA A 24 9.68 -16.32 -8.23
CA ALA A 24 10.45 -16.17 -7.00
C ALA A 24 9.90 -17.19 -5.99
N PRO A 25 10.71 -18.13 -5.47
CA PRO A 25 10.33 -18.90 -4.29
C PRO A 25 10.40 -17.92 -3.11
N GLY A 26 9.33 -17.16 -2.92
CA GLY A 26 9.30 -15.94 -2.10
C GLY A 26 8.61 -16.12 -0.76
N ALA A 27 8.88 -15.20 0.16
CA ALA A 27 8.32 -15.08 1.53
C ALA A 27 6.78 -15.21 1.67
N TYR A 28 6.05 -15.37 0.56
CA TYR A 28 4.61 -15.55 0.48
C TYR A 28 4.19 -17.02 0.36
N ALA A 29 5.12 -17.96 0.13
CA ALA A 29 4.82 -19.39 0.01
C ALA A 29 4.25 -19.98 1.32
N ASP A 30 4.67 -19.46 2.47
CA ASP A 30 4.18 -19.91 3.80
C ASP A 30 2.87 -19.22 4.23
N LEU A 31 2.35 -18.27 3.43
CA LEU A 31 1.05 -17.62 3.66
C LEU A 31 -0.12 -18.40 3.02
N LEU A 32 0.18 -19.55 2.41
CA LEU A 32 -0.80 -20.43 1.77
C LEU A 32 -1.65 -21.12 2.84
N GLY A 33 -2.77 -20.49 3.21
CA GLY A 33 -3.66 -21.03 4.23
C GLY A 33 -4.84 -20.14 4.58
N ALA A 34 -5.69 -19.82 3.61
CA ALA A 34 -7.06 -19.42 3.90
C ALA A 34 -7.99 -19.98 2.82
N ALA A 35 -8.34 -21.26 2.96
CA ALA A 35 -9.62 -21.71 2.42
C ALA A 35 -10.70 -20.95 3.20
N PRO A 36 -11.67 -20.28 2.55
CA PRO A 36 -12.70 -19.54 3.26
C PRO A 36 -13.49 -20.53 4.12
N ALA A 37 -13.53 -20.27 5.43
CA ALA A 37 -14.57 -20.84 6.27
C ALA A 37 -15.92 -20.34 5.76
N ALA A 38 -16.91 -21.25 5.75
CA ALA A 38 -18.26 -20.98 5.29
C ALA A 38 -18.83 -19.69 5.90
N ALA A 39 -19.59 -18.96 5.09
CA ALA A 39 -20.22 -17.71 5.45
C ALA A 39 -21.07 -17.85 6.73
N GLU A 40 -20.60 -17.26 7.84
CA GLU A 40 -21.45 -17.01 9.01
C GLU A 40 -21.34 -15.57 9.49
N ARG A 41 -22.50 -14.92 9.42
CA ARG A 41 -23.01 -13.78 10.19
C ARG A 41 -22.22 -12.47 10.08
N PHE A 42 -22.93 -11.48 9.54
CA PHE A 42 -22.61 -10.06 9.62
C PHE A 42 -22.36 -9.67 11.08
N TYR A 43 -21.09 -9.51 11.44
CA TYR A 43 -20.74 -8.64 12.54
C TYR A 43 -20.80 -7.22 11.99
N GLU A 44 -21.78 -6.45 12.46
CA GLU A 44 -21.72 -4.99 12.39
C GLU A 44 -20.47 -4.58 13.18
N LEU A 45 -19.36 -4.40 12.47
CA LEU A 45 -18.15 -3.84 13.05
C LEU A 45 -18.50 -2.42 13.53
N PRO A 46 -18.01 -2.00 14.70
CA PRO A 46 -18.30 -0.67 15.21
C PRO A 46 -17.92 0.37 14.16
N VAL A 47 -18.89 1.24 13.86
CA VAL A 47 -18.75 2.45 13.03
C VAL A 47 -17.48 3.19 13.46
N PRO A 48 -16.65 3.70 12.51
CA PRO A 48 -15.39 4.35 12.84
C PRO A 48 -15.59 5.37 13.97
N GLU A 49 -14.89 5.16 15.09
CA GLU A 49 -14.82 6.14 16.16
C GLU A 49 -14.38 7.47 15.57
N ALA A 50 -15.27 8.46 15.74
CA ALA A 50 -15.07 9.89 15.63
C ALA A 50 -13.78 10.35 14.94
N ARG A 51 -13.95 10.94 13.75
CA ARG A 51 -13.08 11.94 13.10
C ARG A 51 -11.87 12.30 13.97
N TYR A 52 -10.72 11.70 13.70
CA TYR A 52 -9.44 12.11 14.27
C TYR A 52 -9.05 13.48 13.70
N ALA A 53 -9.74 14.51 14.16
CA ALA A 53 -9.35 15.90 13.99
C ALA A 53 -8.18 16.18 14.95
N GLY A 54 -6.95 15.82 14.56
CA GLY A 54 -5.74 16.09 15.36
C GLY A 54 -4.49 15.27 15.04
N THR A 55 -3.83 15.57 13.92
CA THR A 55 -2.38 15.88 13.84
C THR A 55 -1.35 15.02 14.62
N SER A 56 -1.25 13.71 14.34
CA SER A 56 0.08 13.07 14.20
C SER A 56 -0.05 11.71 13.50
N ALA A 57 0.86 11.43 12.56
CA ALA A 57 1.01 10.09 12.00
C ALA A 57 1.14 9.00 13.09
N VAL A 58 1.67 9.37 14.26
CA VAL A 58 1.77 8.53 15.46
C VAL A 58 0.40 8.04 15.92
N ALA A 59 -0.52 8.95 16.23
CA ALA A 59 -1.85 8.59 16.71
C ALA A 59 -2.62 7.74 15.69
N TYR A 60 -2.62 8.18 14.42
CA TYR A 60 -3.34 7.48 13.36
C TYR A 60 -2.83 6.05 13.17
N THR A 61 -1.52 5.89 12.95
CA THR A 61 -0.91 4.58 12.70
C THR A 61 -1.06 3.65 13.90
N SER A 62 -0.94 4.17 15.13
CA SER A 62 -1.11 3.39 16.37
C SER A 62 -2.54 2.83 16.51
N ALA A 63 -3.55 3.68 16.31
CA ALA A 63 -4.95 3.28 16.40
C ALA A 63 -5.32 2.29 15.28
N HIS A 64 -4.95 2.61 14.03
CA HIS A 64 -5.30 1.79 12.88
C HIS A 64 -4.57 0.45 12.86
N ALA A 65 -3.30 0.40 13.30
CA ALA A 65 -2.58 -0.87 13.42
C ALA A 65 -3.23 -1.77 14.47
N ARG A 66 -3.72 -1.24 15.60
CA ARG A 66 -4.48 -2.03 16.59
C ARG A 66 -5.78 -2.57 16.00
N ARG A 67 -6.55 -1.72 15.32
CA ARG A 67 -7.81 -2.11 14.67
C ARG A 67 -7.58 -3.24 13.66
N LEU A 68 -6.63 -3.06 12.75
CA LEU A 68 -6.35 -4.02 11.68
C LEU A 68 -5.77 -5.34 12.23
N ALA A 69 -4.92 -5.29 13.26
CA ALA A 69 -4.46 -6.49 13.95
C ALA A 69 -5.61 -7.25 14.63
N GLY A 70 -6.64 -6.54 15.13
CA GLY A 70 -7.86 -7.15 15.67
C GLY A 70 -8.72 -7.86 14.61
N LEU A 71 -8.51 -7.58 13.32
CA LEU A 71 -9.19 -8.24 12.20
C LEU A 71 -8.39 -9.41 11.62
N ALA A 72 -7.24 -9.78 12.21
CA ALA A 72 -6.40 -10.85 11.69
C ALA A 72 -7.19 -12.18 11.61
N GLY A 73 -7.17 -12.79 10.42
CA GLY A 73 -7.90 -14.02 10.14
C GLY A 73 -9.39 -13.83 9.82
N SER A 74 -9.90 -12.59 9.89
CA SER A 74 -11.28 -12.25 9.55
C SER A 74 -11.32 -11.63 8.16
N LEU A 75 -11.65 -12.44 7.14
CA LEU A 75 -11.69 -12.00 5.74
C LEU A 75 -13.12 -12.03 5.20
N THR A 76 -13.49 -11.01 4.44
CA THR A 76 -14.72 -10.98 3.63
C THR A 76 -14.35 -10.74 2.18
N GLN A 77 -14.60 -11.70 1.29
CA GLN A 77 -14.39 -11.50 -0.14
C GLN A 77 -15.44 -10.52 -0.68
N VAL A 78 -14.98 -9.49 -1.37
CA VAL A 78 -15.84 -8.40 -1.88
C VAL A 78 -15.84 -8.26 -3.39
N ASN A 79 -14.82 -8.81 -4.05
CA ASN A 79 -14.79 -8.84 -5.50
C ASN A 79 -13.95 -10.02 -6.00
N PHE A 80 -14.24 -10.43 -7.22
CA PHE A 80 -13.47 -11.40 -7.99
C PHE A 80 -13.38 -10.92 -9.43
N VAL A 81 -12.17 -10.97 -10.00
CA VAL A 81 -11.92 -10.71 -11.41
C VAL A 81 -11.21 -11.92 -12.01
N ASP A 82 -11.87 -12.55 -12.98
CA ASP A 82 -11.31 -13.65 -13.76
C ASP A 82 -10.16 -13.15 -14.62
N GLY A 83 -8.97 -13.73 -14.44
CA GLY A 83 -7.78 -13.39 -15.21
C GLY A 83 -7.82 -13.89 -16.66
N GLY A 84 -8.70 -14.85 -16.96
CA GLY A 84 -8.74 -15.57 -18.23
C GLY A 84 -7.49 -16.41 -18.47
N MET A 85 -7.35 -16.95 -19.69
CA MET A 85 -6.30 -17.93 -20.02
C MET A 85 -4.85 -17.48 -19.78
N ASN A 86 -4.58 -16.18 -19.79
CA ASN A 86 -3.23 -15.61 -19.71
C ASN A 86 -3.06 -14.65 -18.52
N GLY A 87 -4.08 -14.50 -17.67
CA GLY A 87 -4.06 -13.58 -16.55
C GLY A 87 -4.06 -14.30 -15.22
N GLN A 88 -3.86 -13.51 -14.16
CA GLN A 88 -3.95 -13.97 -12.79
C GLN A 88 -5.33 -13.62 -12.26
N ASP A 89 -6.01 -14.57 -11.65
CA ASP A 89 -7.28 -14.31 -10.98
C ASP A 89 -7.07 -13.34 -9.82
N GLN A 90 -7.97 -12.37 -9.65
CA GLN A 90 -7.83 -11.34 -8.62
C GLN A 90 -8.96 -11.47 -7.63
N TYR A 91 -8.61 -11.71 -6.37
CA TYR A 91 -9.55 -11.81 -5.27
C TYR A 91 -9.36 -10.60 -4.37
N TYR A 92 -10.44 -9.91 -4.05
CA TYR A 92 -10.40 -8.73 -3.20
C TYR A 92 -11.09 -9.03 -1.88
N TYR A 93 -10.41 -8.68 -0.79
CA TYR A 93 -10.87 -8.92 0.56
C TYR A 93 -10.96 -7.62 1.36
N TRP A 94 -11.94 -7.58 2.24
CA TRP A 94 -11.92 -6.76 3.45
C TRP A 94 -11.37 -7.58 4.62
N GLY A 95 -10.76 -6.90 5.58
CA GLY A 95 -10.10 -7.48 6.73
C GLY A 95 -8.60 -7.71 6.53
N ALA A 96 -8.02 -8.55 7.38
CA ALA A 96 -6.59 -8.84 7.38
C ALA A 96 -6.33 -10.37 7.42
N PRO A 97 -5.33 -10.89 6.68
CA PRO A 97 -5.00 -12.31 6.74
C PRO A 97 -4.43 -12.66 8.11
N ALA A 98 -4.51 -13.95 8.48
CA ALA A 98 -4.16 -14.45 9.82
C ALA A 98 -2.76 -14.04 10.35
N PRO A 99 -1.71 -13.94 9.52
CA PRO A 99 -0.38 -13.56 10.01
C PRO A 99 -0.25 -12.09 10.44
N VAL A 100 -1.23 -11.25 10.09
CA VAL A 100 -1.19 -9.82 10.42
C VAL A 100 -1.24 -9.63 11.92
N ARG A 101 -0.27 -8.86 12.45
CA ARG A 101 -0.24 -8.53 13.87
C ARG A 101 0.41 -7.18 14.10
N LEU A 102 0.02 -6.55 15.20
CA LEU A 102 0.64 -5.31 15.66
C LEU A 102 2.10 -5.55 16.04
N ILE A 103 2.97 -4.65 15.59
CA ILE A 103 4.34 -4.53 16.07
C ILE A 103 4.66 -3.07 16.42
N LYS A 104 5.63 -2.88 17.30
CA LYS A 104 6.24 -1.57 17.56
C LYS A 104 7.40 -1.33 16.61
N PRO A 105 7.66 -0.08 16.18
CA PRO A 105 8.81 0.26 15.34
C PRO A 105 10.15 -0.21 15.90
N ALA A 106 10.37 -0.12 17.22
CA ALA A 106 11.56 -0.66 17.89
C ALA A 106 11.82 -2.14 17.55
N GLN A 107 10.77 -2.96 17.39
CA GLN A 107 10.93 -4.38 17.09
C GLN A 107 11.38 -4.65 15.64
N ALA A 108 11.11 -3.72 14.72
CA ALA A 108 11.61 -3.77 13.35
C ALA A 108 13.02 -3.17 13.23
N GLY A 109 13.40 -2.29 14.16
CA GLY A 109 14.69 -1.61 14.17
C GLY A 109 14.83 -0.62 13.01
N LEU A 110 15.93 -0.74 12.25
CA LEU A 110 16.11 0.01 11.02
C LEU A 110 15.13 -0.52 9.96
N MET A 111 14.42 0.37 9.29
CA MET A 111 13.40 0.03 8.29
C MET A 111 13.85 0.47 6.91
N ARG A 112 13.44 -0.24 5.85
CA ARG A 112 13.74 0.07 4.45
C ARG A 112 12.46 0.30 3.65
N HIS A 113 12.37 1.42 2.96
CA HIS A 113 11.33 1.67 1.98
C HIS A 113 11.95 1.69 0.58
N TRP A 114 11.46 0.80 -0.28
CA TRP A 114 11.89 0.70 -1.68
C TRP A 114 11.11 1.71 -2.52
N THR A 115 11.81 2.53 -3.29
CA THR A 115 11.17 3.56 -4.14
C THR A 115 11.02 3.12 -5.58
N SER A 116 11.47 1.91 -5.94
CA SER A 116 11.35 1.31 -7.28
C SER A 116 11.90 2.21 -8.40
N ASN A 117 12.97 2.98 -8.13
CA ASN A 117 13.55 3.97 -9.05
C ASN A 117 12.51 4.98 -9.59
N ALA A 118 11.40 5.18 -8.87
CA ALA A 118 10.30 6.01 -9.33
C ALA A 118 10.69 7.49 -9.38
N GLN A 119 10.00 8.22 -10.25
CA GLN A 119 10.09 9.67 -10.36
C GLN A 119 8.72 10.30 -10.15
N ALA A 120 8.68 11.46 -9.52
CA ALA A 120 7.50 12.32 -9.41
C ALA A 120 7.89 13.70 -9.93
N ASP A 121 7.17 14.18 -10.94
CA ASP A 121 7.39 15.48 -11.60
C ASP A 121 8.86 15.70 -12.03
N GLY A 122 9.49 14.65 -12.55
CA GLY A 122 10.89 14.66 -13.00
C GLY A 122 11.95 14.57 -11.90
N ALA A 123 11.56 14.53 -10.62
CA ALA A 123 12.46 14.30 -9.50
C ALA A 123 12.43 12.84 -9.04
N ALA A 124 13.58 12.27 -8.71
CA ALA A 124 13.65 10.93 -8.14
C ALA A 124 12.95 10.90 -6.77
N VAL A 125 12.10 9.90 -6.53
CA VAL A 125 11.33 9.77 -5.28
C VAL A 125 12.27 9.68 -4.07
N VAL A 126 13.41 9.02 -4.20
CA VAL A 126 14.44 8.97 -3.16
C VAL A 126 14.91 10.38 -2.75
N ASP A 127 15.12 11.30 -3.68
CA ASP A 127 15.55 12.68 -3.38
C ASP A 127 14.44 13.48 -2.70
N LEU A 128 13.18 13.20 -3.04
CA LEU A 128 12.03 13.85 -2.41
C LEU A 128 11.90 13.41 -0.95
N ILE A 129 12.08 12.13 -0.67
CA ILE A 129 12.02 11.59 0.69
C ILE A 129 13.21 12.11 1.51
N VAL A 130 14.43 12.05 0.97
CA VAL A 130 15.63 12.52 1.67
C VAL A 130 15.53 14.00 2.05
N ARG A 131 15.00 14.85 1.16
CA ARG A 131 14.85 16.29 1.43
C ARG A 131 13.71 16.61 2.41
N SER A 132 12.58 15.90 2.30
CA SER A 132 11.41 16.19 3.11
C SER A 132 11.42 15.50 4.47
N GLY A 133 12.08 14.35 4.60
CA GLY A 133 11.93 13.48 5.77
C GLY A 133 10.53 12.87 5.88
N LEU A 134 9.81 12.72 4.76
CA LEU A 134 8.42 12.26 4.74
C LEU A 134 8.25 11.10 3.76
N LEU A 135 7.58 10.04 4.21
CA LEU A 135 7.04 8.98 3.35
C LEU A 135 5.54 9.21 3.13
N LYS A 136 5.07 8.96 1.91
CA LYS A 136 3.67 9.10 1.52
C LYS A 136 3.08 7.74 1.16
N ALA A 137 1.86 7.47 1.60
CA ALA A 137 1.15 6.26 1.23
C ALA A 137 0.89 6.20 -0.29
N GLY A 138 1.04 5.01 -0.85
CA GLY A 138 0.63 4.70 -2.22
C GLY A 138 -0.87 4.36 -2.30
N PRO A 139 -1.43 4.31 -3.53
CA PRO A 139 -2.83 3.91 -3.73
C PRO A 139 -3.03 2.39 -3.72
N ARG A 140 -1.96 1.60 -3.65
CA ARG A 140 -2.04 0.14 -3.74
C ARG A 140 -2.19 -0.48 -2.34
N PRO A 141 -3.14 -1.41 -2.15
CA PRO A 141 -3.22 -2.20 -0.94
C PRO A 141 -2.11 -3.27 -0.91
N TYR A 142 -2.07 -4.03 0.18
CA TYR A 142 -1.24 -5.22 0.30
C TYR A 142 -1.75 -6.29 -0.66
N ILE A 143 -0.83 -6.89 -1.40
CA ILE A 143 -1.12 -7.90 -2.42
C ILE A 143 -0.27 -9.12 -2.13
N VAL A 144 -0.89 -10.29 -2.07
CA VAL A 144 -0.21 -11.58 -1.99
C VAL A 144 -0.40 -12.30 -3.33
N PRO A 145 0.64 -12.32 -4.19
CA PRO A 145 0.61 -13.03 -5.45
C PRO A 145 0.95 -14.51 -5.27
N VAL A 146 0.20 -15.36 -5.96
CA VAL A 146 0.38 -16.80 -6.12
C VAL A 146 0.33 -17.11 -7.63
N SER A 147 0.91 -18.23 -8.09
CA SER A 147 1.12 -18.52 -9.52
C SER A 147 -0.05 -18.21 -10.46
N HIS A 148 -1.29 -18.42 -10.03
CA HIS A 148 -2.52 -18.22 -10.81
C HIS A 148 -3.52 -17.26 -10.15
N ARG A 149 -3.19 -16.69 -8.98
CA ARG A 149 -4.11 -15.90 -8.15
C ARG A 149 -3.38 -14.77 -7.43
N ALA A 150 -3.99 -13.60 -7.32
CA ALA A 150 -3.53 -12.51 -6.46
C ALA A 150 -4.62 -12.10 -5.48
N ASP A 151 -4.24 -12.04 -4.20
CA ASP A 151 -5.12 -11.62 -3.11
C ASP A 151 -4.84 -10.17 -2.75
N TYR A 152 -5.84 -9.32 -2.91
CA TYR A 152 -5.83 -7.90 -2.60
C TYR A 152 -6.54 -7.66 -1.27
N TYR A 153 -5.82 -7.14 -0.28
CA TYR A 153 -6.36 -6.85 1.04
C TYR A 153 -6.64 -5.36 1.17
N SER A 154 -7.86 -4.94 0.83
CA SER A 154 -8.21 -3.52 0.62
C SER A 154 -8.01 -2.66 1.86
N ASP A 155 -8.21 -3.23 3.05
CA ASP A 155 -8.01 -2.53 4.33
C ASP A 155 -6.53 -2.40 4.74
N LEU A 156 -5.61 -3.08 4.05
CA LEU A 156 -4.17 -3.05 4.31
C LEU A 156 -3.46 -2.15 3.31
N HIS A 157 -3.63 -0.84 3.46
CA HIS A 157 -2.96 0.18 2.64
C HIS A 157 -2.17 1.16 3.50
N GLY A 158 -1.15 1.78 2.91
CA GLY A 158 -0.29 2.74 3.61
C GLY A 158 1.15 2.73 3.10
N VAL A 159 2.09 2.90 4.02
CA VAL A 159 3.53 2.90 3.72
C VAL A 159 4.12 1.54 4.06
N PHE A 160 4.44 0.77 3.02
CA PHE A 160 5.11 -0.52 3.15
C PHE A 160 6.61 -0.34 3.39
N PHE A 161 7.18 -1.20 4.22
CA PHE A 161 8.61 -1.23 4.48
C PHE A 161 9.08 -2.65 4.79
N THR A 162 10.38 -2.87 4.62
CA THR A 162 11.06 -4.12 4.97
C THR A 162 12.14 -3.87 6.00
N THR A 163 12.81 -4.93 6.44
CA THR A 163 14.13 -4.77 7.08
C THR A 163 15.23 -4.62 6.01
N PRO A 164 16.40 -4.04 6.34
CA PRO A 164 17.49 -3.82 5.39
C PRO A 164 18.13 -5.09 4.80
N ASP A 165 18.01 -6.21 5.51
CA ASP A 165 18.47 -7.54 5.11
C ASP A 165 17.44 -8.29 4.23
N PHE A 166 16.22 -7.76 4.10
CA PHE A 166 15.20 -8.35 3.24
C PHE A 166 15.64 -8.33 1.77
N PRO A 167 15.63 -9.46 1.06
CA PRO A 167 16.05 -9.51 -0.34
C PRO A 167 15.07 -8.77 -1.26
N ALA A 168 15.58 -7.81 -2.04
CA ALA A 168 14.76 -6.98 -2.94
C ALA A 168 13.85 -7.81 -3.87
N GLY A 169 14.41 -8.88 -4.47
CA GLY A 169 13.70 -9.75 -5.40
C GLY A 169 12.59 -10.60 -4.79
N GLN A 170 12.48 -10.65 -3.45
CA GLN A 170 11.33 -11.29 -2.80
C GLN A 170 10.09 -10.40 -2.79
N LEU A 171 10.19 -9.09 -3.03
CA LEU A 171 9.02 -8.25 -3.25
C LEU A 171 8.52 -8.43 -4.68
N TRP A 172 7.20 -8.56 -4.85
CA TRP A 172 6.55 -8.74 -6.16
C TRP A 172 6.58 -7.50 -7.08
N MET A 173 7.40 -6.51 -6.76
CA MET A 173 7.52 -5.25 -7.49
C MET A 173 8.66 -5.26 -8.51
N GLY A 174 9.26 -6.42 -8.79
CA GLY A 174 10.37 -6.54 -9.75
C GLY A 174 11.62 -5.80 -9.32
N LEU A 175 11.88 -5.72 -8.00
CA LEU A 175 13.02 -4.98 -7.47
C LEU A 175 14.31 -5.77 -7.68
N THR A 176 15.37 -5.08 -8.07
CA THR A 176 16.74 -5.59 -8.20
C THR A 176 17.63 -5.06 -7.07
N PRO A 177 18.84 -5.62 -6.84
CA PRO A 177 19.77 -5.12 -5.83
C PRO A 177 20.13 -3.63 -5.97
N ASP A 178 20.14 -3.10 -7.21
CA ASP A 178 20.46 -1.70 -7.49
C ASP A 178 19.27 -0.74 -7.33
N THR A 179 18.10 -1.28 -6.96
CA THR A 179 16.88 -0.47 -6.78
C THR A 179 17.06 0.55 -5.66
N ASP A 180 16.61 1.77 -5.93
CA ASP A 180 16.61 2.87 -4.98
C ASP A 180 15.77 2.54 -3.75
N TYR A 181 16.32 2.90 -2.59
CA TYR A 181 15.65 2.75 -1.29
C TYR A 181 16.08 3.83 -0.32
N VAL A 182 15.29 4.01 0.73
CA VAL A 182 15.67 4.75 1.93
C VAL A 182 15.62 3.81 3.13
N ASP A 183 16.68 3.82 3.94
CA ASP A 183 16.69 3.20 5.25
C ASP A 183 16.41 4.29 6.29
N PHE A 184 15.49 4.05 7.21
CA PHE A 184 14.96 5.07 8.09
C PHE A 184 14.53 4.52 9.45
N THR A 185 14.38 5.44 10.39
CA THR A 185 13.74 5.21 11.69
C THR A 185 12.52 6.13 11.83
N VAL A 186 11.62 5.79 12.74
CA VAL A 186 10.41 6.58 13.03
C VAL A 186 10.25 6.79 14.54
N ASP A 187 9.25 7.61 14.91
CA ASP A 187 8.83 7.76 16.29
C ASP A 187 8.34 6.43 16.88
N GLN A 188 8.75 6.12 18.12
CA GLN A 188 8.48 4.85 18.77
C GLN A 188 7.00 4.65 19.18
N GLY A 189 6.22 5.72 19.20
CA GLY A 189 4.78 5.68 19.43
C GLY A 189 3.96 5.26 18.21
N MET A 190 4.56 5.24 17.01
CA MET A 190 3.86 4.81 15.78
C MET A 190 3.47 3.33 15.89
N GLY A 191 2.36 2.97 15.22
CA GLY A 191 1.94 1.57 15.10
C GLY A 191 2.30 1.02 13.73
N ALA A 192 2.87 -0.18 13.69
CA ALA A 192 3.09 -0.90 12.43
C ALA A 192 2.43 -2.28 12.48
N LEU A 193 2.19 -2.82 11.30
CA LEU A 193 1.71 -4.18 11.10
C LEU A 193 2.85 -5.03 10.56
N TYR A 194 3.06 -6.18 11.16
CA TYR A 194 3.78 -7.29 10.52
C TYR A 194 2.80 -7.96 9.55
N LEU A 195 3.22 -8.17 8.30
CA LEU A 195 2.39 -8.80 7.27
C LEU A 195 2.91 -10.20 6.91
N ALA A 196 4.22 -10.28 6.68
CA ALA A 196 4.96 -11.48 6.33
C ALA A 196 6.41 -11.32 6.81
N PRO A 197 7.24 -12.38 6.81
CA PRO A 197 8.63 -12.29 7.26
C PRO A 197 9.35 -11.13 6.55
N GLY A 198 9.81 -10.14 7.32
CA GLY A 198 10.54 -8.98 6.79
C GLY A 198 9.71 -7.97 5.98
N ASN A 199 8.37 -8.09 5.92
CA ASN A 199 7.48 -7.14 5.24
C ASN A 199 6.42 -6.59 6.22
N TYR A 200 6.33 -5.27 6.26
CA TYR A 200 5.59 -4.52 7.27
C TYR A 200 4.85 -3.33 6.64
N LEU A 201 3.91 -2.76 7.39
CA LEU A 201 3.07 -1.67 6.95
C LEU A 201 2.81 -0.66 8.07
N PHE A 202 3.01 0.63 7.80
CA PHE A 202 2.38 1.71 8.54
C PHE A 202 1.01 2.00 7.92
N PRO A 203 -0.11 1.68 8.59
CA PRO A 203 -1.43 1.94 8.04
C PRO A 203 -1.67 3.44 7.92
N CYS A 204 -2.09 3.87 6.74
CA CYS A 204 -2.45 5.27 6.44
C CYS A 204 -3.87 5.30 5.90
N PRO A 205 -4.53 6.46 5.76
CA PRO A 205 -5.78 6.54 5.01
C PRO A 205 -5.56 6.15 3.55
N MET A 206 -6.59 5.60 2.91
CA MET A 206 -6.50 5.23 1.50
C MET A 206 -6.27 6.47 0.65
N LYS A 207 -5.21 6.42 -0.17
CA LYS A 207 -4.95 7.48 -1.14
C LYS A 207 -5.91 7.34 -2.33
N VAL A 208 -7.00 8.08 -2.27
CA VAL A 208 -7.99 8.17 -3.37
C VAL A 208 -7.51 9.14 -4.45
N GLN A 209 -7.66 8.75 -5.73
CA GLN A 209 -7.33 9.62 -6.85
C GLN A 209 -8.29 10.83 -6.89
N GLY A 210 -7.80 12.01 -7.26
CA GLY A 210 -8.58 13.27 -7.19
C GLY A 210 -9.94 13.18 -7.88
N TRP A 211 -9.99 12.64 -9.09
CA TRP A 211 -11.25 12.48 -9.85
C TRP A 211 -12.24 11.50 -9.20
N ILE A 212 -11.76 10.48 -8.46
CA ILE A 212 -12.61 9.57 -7.68
C ILE A 212 -13.18 10.31 -6.47
N ALA A 213 -12.33 11.08 -5.77
CA ALA A 213 -12.77 11.89 -4.63
C ALA A 213 -13.83 12.92 -5.06
N ASP A 214 -13.64 13.58 -6.20
CA ASP A 214 -14.62 14.53 -6.75
C ASP A 214 -15.92 13.84 -7.16
N SER A 215 -15.82 12.66 -7.78
CA SER A 215 -16.98 11.84 -8.13
C SER A 215 -17.76 11.38 -6.89
N TYR A 216 -17.05 11.00 -5.81
CA TYR A 216 -17.64 10.63 -4.54
C TYR A 216 -18.36 11.83 -3.90
N ARG A 217 -17.71 13.00 -3.81
CA ARG A 217 -18.35 14.23 -3.30
C ARG A 217 -19.60 14.60 -4.09
N LYS A 218 -19.52 14.53 -5.42
CA LYS A 218 -20.66 14.78 -6.30
C LYS A 218 -21.80 13.81 -5.99
N TRP A 219 -21.52 12.52 -5.91
CA TRP A 219 -22.53 11.52 -5.55
C TRP A 219 -23.18 11.79 -4.19
N LYS A 220 -22.40 12.07 -3.13
CA LYS A 220 -22.95 12.39 -1.80
C LYS A 220 -23.81 13.66 -1.81
N SER A 221 -23.56 14.61 -2.72
CA SER A 221 -24.35 15.83 -2.86
C SER A 221 -25.60 15.70 -3.75
N THR A 222 -25.55 14.88 -4.80
CA THR A 222 -26.63 14.77 -5.80
C THR A 222 -27.49 13.52 -5.66
N GLY A 223 -27.02 12.51 -4.91
CA GLY A 223 -27.62 11.18 -4.83
C GLY A 223 -27.40 10.31 -6.07
N VAL A 224 -26.86 10.85 -7.17
CA VAL A 224 -26.65 10.12 -8.42
C VAL A 224 -25.26 9.50 -8.44
N LYS A 225 -25.19 8.17 -8.28
CA LYS A 225 -23.92 7.44 -8.29
C LYS A 225 -23.45 7.20 -9.74
N PRO A 226 -22.19 7.53 -10.09
CA PRO A 226 -21.60 7.13 -11.36
C PRO A 226 -21.52 5.59 -11.48
N GLY A 227 -21.73 5.07 -12.68
CA GLY A 227 -21.57 3.63 -12.95
C GLY A 227 -20.13 3.17 -12.71
N GLY A 228 -19.97 1.93 -12.22
CA GLY A 228 -18.66 1.33 -11.96
C GLY A 228 -17.97 1.80 -10.67
N MET A 229 -18.63 2.63 -9.85
CA MET A 229 -18.07 3.16 -8.60
C MET A 229 -18.50 2.42 -7.33
N ASP A 230 -19.34 1.39 -7.44
CA ASP A 230 -19.96 0.76 -6.27
C ASP A 230 -18.95 0.26 -5.25
N GLN A 231 -17.92 -0.47 -5.70
CA GLN A 231 -16.91 -1.04 -4.81
C GLN A 231 -16.00 0.03 -4.21
N VAL A 232 -15.54 0.99 -5.03
CA VAL A 232 -14.66 2.07 -4.58
C VAL A 232 -15.37 2.97 -3.57
N PHE A 233 -16.64 3.31 -3.82
CA PHE A 233 -17.41 4.14 -2.89
C PHE A 233 -17.80 3.37 -1.64
N ALA A 234 -18.08 2.07 -1.73
CA ALA A 234 -18.29 1.23 -0.55
C ALA A 234 -17.02 1.16 0.32
N GLN A 235 -15.82 1.08 -0.28
CA GLN A 235 -14.57 1.15 0.45
C GLN A 235 -14.41 2.51 1.17
N ILE A 236 -14.64 3.62 0.45
CA ILE A 236 -14.56 4.97 1.04
C ILE A 236 -15.55 5.12 2.20
N ASP A 237 -16.81 4.68 2.04
CA ASP A 237 -17.81 4.75 3.12
C ASP A 237 -17.40 3.87 4.33
N ARG A 238 -16.86 2.67 4.09
CA ARG A 238 -16.37 1.75 5.12
C ARG A 238 -15.21 2.34 5.94
N GLU A 239 -14.34 3.11 5.31
CA GLU A 239 -13.23 3.80 5.98
C GLU A 239 -13.69 5.04 6.76
N GLY A 240 -14.97 5.42 6.67
CA GLY A 240 -15.50 6.62 7.35
C GLY A 240 -15.57 7.85 6.45
N GLY A 241 -15.33 7.70 5.15
CA GLY A 241 -15.42 8.75 4.14
C GLY A 241 -14.06 9.09 3.53
N LEU A 242 -14.01 10.23 2.83
CA LEU A 242 -12.76 10.77 2.31
C LEU A 242 -11.93 11.34 3.45
N GLU A 243 -10.77 10.74 3.70
CA GLU A 243 -9.79 11.24 4.65
C GLU A 243 -8.67 12.00 3.94
N GLU A 244 -8.05 12.93 4.66
CA GLU A 244 -6.84 13.62 4.16
C GLU A 244 -5.65 12.66 4.22
N ALA A 245 -4.81 12.71 3.19
CA ALA A 245 -3.58 11.93 3.18
C ALA A 245 -2.68 12.36 4.34
N ILE A 246 -2.16 11.38 5.08
CA ILE A 246 -1.14 11.63 6.10
C ILE A 246 0.25 11.35 5.53
N ASP A 247 1.22 12.15 5.95
CA ASP A 247 2.63 11.91 5.69
C ASP A 247 3.26 11.23 6.92
N ILE A 248 4.05 10.18 6.70
CA ILE A 248 4.79 9.46 7.74
C ILE A 248 6.14 10.16 7.93
N PRO A 249 6.38 10.82 9.08
CA PRO A 249 7.66 11.43 9.36
C PRO A 249 8.72 10.37 9.62
N VAL A 250 9.87 10.51 8.97
CA VAL A 250 10.98 9.58 9.05
C VAL A 250 12.29 10.31 9.31
N THR A 251 13.17 9.68 10.08
CA THR A 251 14.59 10.07 10.12
C THR A 251 15.34 9.16 9.16
N VAL A 252 15.75 9.71 8.00
CA VAL A 252 16.53 8.96 7.01
C VAL A 252 17.93 8.72 7.54
N VAL A 253 18.34 7.45 7.55
CA VAL A 253 19.62 6.99 8.07
C VAL A 253 20.63 6.83 6.94
N ARG A 254 20.23 6.17 5.85
CA ARG A 254 21.00 6.05 4.61
C ARG A 254 20.03 5.85 3.45
N TYR A 255 20.50 6.04 2.23
CA TYR A 255 19.71 5.77 1.04
C TYR A 255 20.59 5.22 -0.08
N GLN A 256 19.98 4.48 -1.00
CA GLN A 256 20.61 4.07 -2.24
C GLN A 256 19.97 4.83 -3.40
N LYS A 257 20.82 5.34 -4.29
CA LYS A 257 20.41 5.95 -5.55
C LYS A 257 21.31 5.45 -6.68
N ASN A 258 20.73 4.84 -7.70
CA ASN A 258 21.44 4.29 -8.85
C ASN A 258 22.59 3.35 -8.42
N GLY A 259 22.31 2.40 -7.52
CA GLY A 259 23.30 1.47 -6.97
C GLY A 259 24.35 2.08 -6.03
N ARG A 260 24.31 3.39 -5.74
CA ARG A 260 25.24 4.04 -4.80
C ARG A 260 24.58 4.33 -3.47
N VAL A 261 25.19 3.85 -2.39
CA VAL A 261 24.72 4.07 -1.02
C VAL A 261 25.35 5.33 -0.43
N THR A 262 24.51 6.21 0.14
CA THR A 262 24.91 7.40 0.90
C THR A 262 24.40 7.28 2.33
N VAL A 263 25.29 7.44 3.31
CA VAL A 263 24.96 7.37 4.74
C VAL A 263 24.83 8.78 5.31
N LEU A 264 23.71 9.07 5.97
CA LEU A 264 23.40 10.37 6.56
C LEU A 264 23.53 10.36 8.09
N ARG A 265 23.20 9.24 8.74
CA ARG A 265 23.20 9.07 10.21
C ARG A 265 23.99 7.82 10.62
N PRO A 266 25.33 7.85 10.55
CA PRO A 266 26.15 6.70 10.94
C PRO A 266 25.96 6.30 12.42
N ASP A 267 25.58 7.24 13.28
CA ASP A 267 25.25 7.02 14.70
C ASP A 267 24.05 6.09 14.92
N LEU A 268 23.13 6.04 13.96
CA LEU A 268 21.93 5.20 14.01
C LEU A 268 22.13 3.81 13.38
N LEU A 269 23.29 3.54 12.77
CA LEU A 269 23.68 2.23 12.24
C LEU A 269 24.37 1.34 13.28
N ALA A 270 25.06 1.95 14.25
CA ALA A 270 25.90 1.24 15.22
C ALA A 270 25.14 0.71 16.46
N LYS A 271 23.85 1.04 16.60
CA LYS A 271 23.03 0.58 17.73
C LYS A 271 22.26 -0.69 17.32
N PRO A 272 22.44 -1.82 18.00
CA PRO A 272 21.43 -2.87 17.96
C PRO A 272 20.16 -2.31 18.60
N TYR A 273 19.08 -2.22 17.82
CA TYR A 273 17.76 -1.83 18.30
C TYR A 273 17.09 -3.00 19.03
#